data_AF-A0A7S2ZKR7-F1
#
_entry.id   AF-A0A7S2ZKR7-F1
#
_cell.length_a   1.000
_cell.length_b   1.000
_cell.length_c   1.000
_cell.angle_alpha   90.00
_cell.angle_beta   90.00
_cell.angle_gamma   90.00
#
_symmetry.space_group_name_H-M   'P 1'
#
loop_
_entity.id
_entity.type
_entity.pdbx_description
1 polymer ?
#
loop_
_entity_poly.entity_id
_entity_poly.type
_entity_poly.pdbx_seq_one_letter_code
_entity_poly.pdbx_strand_id
1 'polypeptide(L)'
;MQALQTDFPSMLKDPKVKIVFDLKCQQLVELSRTNQIEDRLAFAQEHLHEYQDMGEEYSKGLADVIVLVAYPDLEQSPYSDLLEESRRDKVAEDLNQALQGEKAAHPCLFRITLSLSTLMWVAWASVSRGKLGRSTLERLVSHCEESLRDLRRYTTGHGAILSLRDVLNG
;
A
#
# COMPACT_ATOMS: atom_id res chain seq x y z
N MET A 1 -3.70 -12.31 -2.28
CA MET A 1 -4.30 -11.00 -2.67
C MET A 1 -5.69 -10.77 -2.07
N GLN A 2 -6.36 -11.78 -1.52
CA GLN A 2 -7.76 -11.68 -1.11
C GLN A 2 -7.96 -10.75 0.11
N ALA A 3 -6.99 -10.71 1.02
CA ALA A 3 -6.95 -9.79 2.16
C ALA A 3 -6.87 -8.31 1.72
N LEU A 4 -5.97 -7.98 0.78
CA LEU A 4 -5.86 -6.61 0.27
C LEU A 4 -7.11 -6.18 -0.51
N GLN A 5 -7.77 -7.09 -1.21
CA GLN A 5 -9.04 -6.80 -1.91
C GLN A 5 -10.19 -6.47 -0.96
N THR A 6 -10.16 -7.04 0.25
CA THR A 6 -11.18 -6.80 1.28
C THR A 6 -10.94 -5.46 1.96
N ASP A 7 -9.70 -5.17 2.34
CA ASP A 7 -9.37 -4.01 3.17
C ASP A 7 -9.08 -2.73 2.36
N PHE A 8 -8.56 -2.86 1.12
CA PHE A 8 -8.17 -1.74 0.26
C PHE A 8 -8.63 -1.91 -1.21
N PRO A 9 -9.95 -2.04 -1.45
CA PRO A 9 -10.49 -2.30 -2.78
C PRO A 9 -10.28 -1.14 -3.77
N SER A 10 -10.11 0.10 -3.30
CA SER A 10 -9.86 1.28 -4.15
C SER A 10 -8.49 1.23 -4.81
N MET A 11 -7.46 0.91 -4.03
CA MET A 11 -6.06 0.90 -4.46
C MET A 11 -5.77 -0.19 -5.51
N LEU A 12 -6.46 -1.33 -5.41
CA LEU A 12 -6.28 -2.47 -6.33
C LEU A 12 -7.12 -2.39 -7.61
N LYS A 13 -8.06 -1.43 -7.70
CA LYS A 13 -8.96 -1.30 -8.87
C LYS A 13 -8.38 -0.45 -9.99
N ASP A 14 -7.38 0.38 -9.71
CA ASP A 14 -6.74 1.18 -10.74
C ASP A 14 -5.45 0.48 -11.22
N PRO A 15 -5.45 -0.12 -12.43
CA PRO A 15 -4.26 -0.76 -13.00
C PRO A 15 -3.16 0.26 -13.31
N LYS A 16 -3.40 1.57 -13.23
CA LYS A 16 -2.34 2.58 -13.38
C LYS A 16 -1.49 2.73 -12.12
N VAL A 17 -1.93 2.12 -11.01
CA VAL A 17 -1.17 2.12 -9.78
C VAL A 17 -0.01 1.13 -9.95
N LYS A 18 1.20 1.68 -10.09
CA LYS A 18 2.45 0.92 -10.28
C LYS A 18 2.62 -0.24 -9.30
N ILE A 19 2.21 -0.09 -8.03
CA ILE A 19 2.35 -1.17 -7.05
C ILE A 19 1.49 -2.40 -7.39
N VAL A 20 0.36 -2.25 -8.08
CA VAL A 20 -0.47 -3.38 -8.54
C VAL A 20 0.26 -4.17 -9.61
N PHE A 21 0.94 -3.48 -10.52
CA PHE A 21 1.81 -4.11 -11.51
C PHE A 21 2.96 -4.87 -10.84
N ASP A 22 3.70 -4.22 -9.94
CA ASP A 22 4.85 -4.81 -9.26
C ASP A 22 4.44 -6.06 -8.45
N LEU A 23 3.25 -6.04 -7.81
CA LEU A 23 2.68 -7.19 -7.13
C LEU A 23 2.35 -8.36 -8.06
N LYS A 24 1.69 -8.09 -9.20
CA LYS A 24 1.39 -9.13 -10.19
C LYS A 24 2.65 -9.73 -10.78
N CYS A 25 3.65 -8.90 -11.05
CA CYS A 25 4.97 -9.35 -11.48
C CYS A 25 5.66 -10.21 -10.41
N GLN A 26 5.57 -9.85 -9.12
CA GLN A 26 6.10 -10.70 -8.05
C GLN A 26 5.33 -12.03 -7.94
N GLN A 27 4.02 -12.03 -8.11
CA GLN A 27 3.22 -13.25 -8.10
C GLN A 27 3.60 -14.20 -9.24
N LEU A 28 3.84 -13.68 -10.45
CA LEU A 28 4.31 -14.51 -11.57
C LEU A 28 5.71 -15.10 -11.29
N VAL A 29 6.60 -14.34 -10.63
CA VAL A 29 7.90 -14.87 -10.18
C VAL A 29 7.72 -16.02 -9.19
N GLU A 30 6.83 -15.87 -8.20
CA GLU A 30 6.54 -16.95 -7.24
C GLU A 30 5.93 -18.18 -7.92
N LEU A 31 4.97 -17.99 -8.84
CA LEU A 31 4.37 -19.07 -9.64
C LEU A 31 5.41 -19.77 -10.52
N SER A 32 6.42 -19.04 -10.99
CA SER A 32 7.46 -19.64 -11.80
C SER A 32 8.30 -20.65 -11.01
N ARG A 33 8.43 -20.49 -9.69
CA ARG A 33 9.18 -21.41 -8.82
C ARG A 33 8.49 -22.75 -8.58
N THR A 34 7.18 -22.85 -8.77
CA THR A 34 6.41 -24.10 -8.57
C THR A 34 6.37 -25.00 -9.82
N ASN A 35 7.06 -24.61 -10.90
CA ASN A 35 7.33 -25.37 -12.12
C ASN A 35 6.15 -25.75 -13.04
N GLN A 36 4.98 -25.13 -12.91
CA GLN A 36 3.86 -25.38 -13.82
C GLN A 36 3.80 -24.31 -14.92
N ILE A 37 4.22 -24.66 -16.14
CA ILE A 37 4.27 -23.70 -17.28
C ILE A 37 2.88 -23.20 -17.65
N GLU A 38 1.88 -24.08 -17.60
CA GLU A 38 0.49 -23.79 -17.96
C GLU A 38 -0.09 -22.70 -17.06
N ASP A 39 0.06 -22.84 -15.74
CA ASP A 39 -0.40 -21.87 -14.74
C ASP A 39 0.29 -20.51 -14.89
N ARG A 40 1.62 -20.52 -15.11
CA ARG A 40 2.40 -19.29 -15.36
C ARG A 40 1.86 -18.54 -16.58
N LEU A 41 1.63 -19.24 -17.68
CA LEU A 41 1.21 -18.64 -18.94
C LEU A 41 -0.22 -18.10 -18.84
N ALA A 42 -1.13 -18.87 -18.22
CA ALA A 42 -2.50 -18.43 -17.97
C ALA A 42 -2.52 -17.15 -17.11
N PHE A 43 -1.74 -17.12 -16.03
CA PHE A 43 -1.64 -15.94 -15.16
C PHE A 43 -1.10 -14.72 -15.90
N ALA A 44 -0.04 -14.89 -16.71
CA ALA A 44 0.55 -13.79 -17.46
C ALA A 44 -0.46 -13.19 -18.46
N GLN A 45 -1.21 -14.03 -19.17
CA GLN A 45 -2.21 -13.59 -20.13
C GLN A 45 -3.40 -12.88 -19.47
N GLU A 46 -3.90 -13.44 -18.36
CA GLU A 46 -5.07 -12.89 -17.66
C GLU A 46 -4.75 -11.56 -16.96
N HIS A 47 -3.59 -11.47 -16.31
CA HIS A 47 -3.33 -10.38 -15.38
C HIS A 47 -2.31 -9.36 -15.85
N LEU A 48 -1.40 -9.68 -16.78
CA LEU A 48 -0.32 -8.77 -17.18
C LEU A 48 -0.54 -8.11 -18.54
N HIS A 49 -1.45 -8.64 -19.38
CA HIS A 49 -1.70 -8.10 -20.71
C HIS A 49 -2.13 -6.62 -20.72
N GLU A 50 -2.87 -6.18 -19.69
CA GLU A 50 -3.35 -4.79 -19.57
C GLU A 50 -2.24 -3.75 -19.39
N TYR A 51 -1.02 -4.15 -19.03
CA TYR A 51 0.11 -3.23 -18.77
C TYR A 51 1.01 -3.02 -20.00
N GLN A 52 0.79 -3.78 -21.09
CA GLN A 52 1.66 -3.79 -22.26
C GLN A 52 1.78 -2.41 -22.93
N ASP A 53 0.68 -1.63 -22.92
CA ASP A 53 0.60 -0.33 -23.59
C ASP A 53 0.68 0.86 -22.60
N MET A 54 1.01 0.62 -21.32
CA MET A 54 0.99 1.65 -20.27
C MET A 54 2.28 2.48 -20.19
N GLY A 55 3.35 2.07 -20.89
CA GLY A 55 4.62 2.80 -20.98
C GLY A 55 5.84 1.90 -21.06
N GLU A 56 7.00 2.50 -21.39
CA GLU A 56 8.27 1.78 -21.58
C GLU A 56 8.74 1.05 -20.31
N GLU A 57 8.53 1.66 -19.13
CA GLU A 57 8.87 1.05 -17.84
C GLU A 57 8.09 -0.24 -17.58
N TYR A 58 6.78 -0.22 -17.83
CA TYR A 58 5.91 -1.39 -17.68
C TYR A 58 6.25 -2.47 -18.71
N SER A 59 6.47 -2.08 -19.98
CA SER A 59 6.83 -2.99 -21.06
C SER A 59 8.14 -3.74 -20.77
N LYS A 60 9.15 -3.03 -20.23
CA LYS A 60 10.41 -3.64 -19.83
C LYS A 60 10.24 -4.63 -18.67
N GLY A 61 9.54 -4.22 -17.61
CA GLY A 61 9.25 -5.12 -16.48
C GLY A 61 8.43 -6.35 -16.88
N LEU A 62 7.49 -6.19 -17.82
CA LEU A 62 6.73 -7.27 -18.44
C LEU A 62 7.65 -8.25 -19.15
N ALA A 63 8.52 -7.75 -20.03
CA ALA A 63 9.44 -8.59 -20.79
C ALA A 63 10.34 -9.39 -19.85
N ASP A 64 10.90 -8.76 -18.83
CA ASP A 64 11.79 -9.39 -17.85
C ASP A 64 11.10 -10.57 -17.12
N VAL A 65 9.84 -10.39 -16.71
CA VAL A 65 9.12 -11.44 -15.97
C VAL A 65 8.49 -12.50 -16.91
N ILE A 66 8.00 -12.11 -18.09
CA ILE A 66 7.44 -13.07 -19.08
C ILE A 66 8.53 -14.01 -19.58
N VAL A 67 9.77 -13.54 -19.72
CA VAL A 67 10.88 -14.40 -20.11
C VAL A 67 11.07 -15.57 -19.14
N LEU A 68 10.78 -15.41 -17.85
CA LEU A 68 10.82 -16.51 -16.87
C LEU A 68 9.81 -17.64 -17.16
N VAL A 69 8.74 -17.36 -17.90
CA VAL A 69 7.76 -18.39 -18.32
C VAL A 69 8.36 -19.32 -19.35
N ALA A 70 9.29 -18.84 -20.19
CA ALA A 70 9.93 -19.62 -21.24
C ALA A 70 11.05 -20.54 -20.72
N TYR A 71 11.55 -20.32 -19.50
CA TYR A 71 12.62 -21.14 -18.92
C TYR A 71 12.06 -22.29 -18.07
N PRO A 72 12.48 -23.54 -18.35
CA PRO A 72 12.13 -24.69 -17.53
C PRO A 72 12.96 -24.74 -16.23
N ASP A 73 14.18 -24.19 -16.23
CA ASP A 73 15.02 -24.02 -15.05
C ASP A 73 15.34 -22.54 -14.86
N LEU A 74 14.87 -21.96 -13.75
CA LEU A 74 14.97 -20.54 -13.46
C LEU A 74 16.36 -20.13 -12.96
N GLU A 75 17.15 -21.04 -12.37
CA GLU A 75 18.50 -20.72 -11.90
C GLU A 75 19.51 -20.63 -13.05
N GLN A 76 19.21 -21.28 -14.17
CA GLN A 76 19.99 -21.16 -15.41
C GLN A 76 19.58 -19.96 -16.28
N SER A 77 18.53 -19.24 -15.88
CA SER A 77 18.08 -18.06 -16.58
C SER A 77 19.03 -16.89 -16.31
N PRO A 78 19.34 -16.05 -17.32
CA PRO A 78 20.06 -14.80 -17.10
C PRO A 78 19.27 -13.78 -16.25
N TYR A 79 18.02 -14.12 -15.89
CA TYR A 79 17.13 -13.34 -15.04
C TYR A 79 16.96 -13.94 -13.63
N SER A 80 17.90 -14.79 -13.20
CA SER A 80 17.91 -15.37 -11.85
C SER A 80 17.92 -14.30 -10.75
N ASP A 81 18.46 -13.11 -11.02
CA ASP A 81 18.39 -11.94 -10.14
C ASP A 81 16.95 -11.53 -9.77
N LEU A 82 15.96 -11.79 -10.65
CA LEU A 82 14.54 -11.53 -10.36
C LEU A 82 13.99 -12.45 -9.27
N LEU A 83 14.70 -13.54 -8.97
CA LEU A 83 14.35 -14.51 -7.93
C LEU A 83 14.94 -14.13 -6.57
N GLU A 84 15.71 -13.05 -6.46
CA GLU A 84 16.29 -12.67 -5.18
C GLU A 84 15.23 -12.26 -4.15
N GLU A 85 15.56 -12.50 -2.88
CA GLU A 85 14.75 -12.05 -1.75
C GLU A 85 14.70 -10.52 -1.65
N SER A 86 15.77 -9.84 -2.10
CA SER A 86 15.86 -8.37 -2.18
C SER A 86 14.70 -7.74 -2.95
N ARG A 87 14.26 -8.39 -4.04
CA ARG A 87 13.11 -7.95 -4.83
C ARG A 87 11.80 -8.05 -4.08
N ARG A 88 11.62 -9.13 -3.29
CA ARG A 88 10.44 -9.25 -2.40
C ARG A 88 10.46 -8.12 -1.39
N ASP A 89 11.54 -7.95 -0.66
CA ASP A 89 11.60 -6.93 0.40
C ASP A 89 11.27 -5.53 -0.13
N LYS A 90 11.77 -5.19 -1.32
CA LYS A 90 11.44 -3.93 -1.99
C LYS A 90 9.95 -3.80 -2.34
N VAL A 91 9.34 -4.80 -2.97
CA VAL A 91 7.91 -4.75 -3.31
C VAL A 91 7.04 -4.71 -2.05
N ALA A 92 7.47 -5.36 -0.95
CA ALA A 92 6.79 -5.27 0.34
C ALA A 92 6.90 -3.87 0.93
N GLU A 93 8.08 -3.24 0.87
CA GLU A 93 8.29 -1.88 1.31
C GLU A 93 7.43 -0.88 0.52
N ASP A 94 7.46 -0.96 -0.82
CA ASP A 94 6.68 -0.09 -1.70
C ASP A 94 5.17 -0.26 -1.45
N LEU A 95 4.70 -1.50 -1.24
CA LEU A 95 3.32 -1.78 -0.84
C LEU A 95 2.99 -1.15 0.52
N ASN A 96 3.86 -1.33 1.51
CA ASN A 96 3.66 -0.78 2.85
C ASN A 96 3.60 0.75 2.83
N GLN A 97 4.39 1.40 1.97
CA GLN A 97 4.34 2.85 1.78
C GLN A 97 3.03 3.29 1.12
N ALA A 98 2.59 2.59 0.06
CA ALA A 98 1.32 2.89 -0.62
C ALA A 98 0.13 2.74 0.34
N LEU A 99 0.10 1.67 1.13
CA LEU A 99 -0.95 1.42 2.12
C LEU A 99 -0.97 2.48 3.23
N GLN A 100 0.18 2.97 3.67
CA GLN A 100 0.26 4.07 4.63
C GLN A 100 -0.35 5.37 4.05
N GLY A 101 -0.09 5.64 2.76
CA GLY A 101 -0.69 6.76 2.04
C GLY A 101 -2.22 6.69 2.01
N GLU A 102 -2.77 5.52 1.67
CA GLU A 102 -4.23 5.29 1.61
C GLU A 102 -4.88 5.42 3.00
N LYS A 103 -4.24 4.87 4.04
CA LYS A 103 -4.69 5.02 5.44
C LYS A 103 -4.72 6.49 5.86
N ALA A 104 -3.71 7.28 5.49
CA ALA A 104 -3.65 8.70 5.80
C ALA A 104 -4.71 9.51 5.03
N ALA A 105 -5.06 9.10 3.81
CA ALA A 105 -6.09 9.72 2.98
C ALA A 105 -7.53 9.37 3.40
N HIS A 106 -7.71 8.46 4.38
CA HIS A 106 -9.03 7.98 4.76
C HIS A 106 -9.95 9.13 5.23
N PRO A 107 -11.14 9.35 4.61
CA PRO A 107 -11.98 10.53 4.82
C PRO A 107 -12.37 10.78 6.29
N CYS A 108 -12.52 9.70 7.07
CA CYS A 108 -12.81 9.81 8.51
C CYS A 108 -11.71 10.53 9.29
N LEU A 109 -10.43 10.35 8.95
CA LEU A 109 -9.31 11.00 9.64
C LEU A 109 -9.26 12.50 9.33
N PHE A 110 -9.51 12.86 8.08
CA PHE A 110 -9.64 14.26 7.67
C PHE A 110 -10.80 14.95 8.41
N ARG A 111 -11.96 14.29 8.50
CA ARG A 111 -13.13 14.81 9.22
C ARG A 111 -12.89 14.98 10.71
N ILE A 112 -12.22 14.03 11.36
CA ILE A 112 -11.84 14.12 12.78
C ILE A 112 -10.85 15.28 13.00
N THR A 113 -9.89 15.45 12.10
CA THR A 113 -8.91 16.54 12.19
C THR A 113 -9.58 17.91 12.01
N LEU A 114 -10.53 18.03 11.08
CA LEU A 114 -11.35 19.25 10.93
C LEU A 114 -12.25 19.51 12.13
N SER A 115 -12.91 18.50 12.69
CA SER A 115 -13.78 18.70 13.85
C SER A 115 -12.96 19.12 15.08
N LEU A 116 -11.80 18.51 15.32
CA LEU A 116 -10.91 18.89 16.42
C LEU A 116 -10.35 20.32 16.25
N SER A 117 -9.94 20.70 15.03
CA SER A 117 -9.46 22.06 14.78
C SER A 117 -10.58 23.10 14.96
N THR A 118 -11.78 22.86 14.44
CA THR A 118 -12.93 23.78 14.63
C THR A 118 -13.33 23.91 16.10
N LEU A 119 -13.32 22.82 16.88
CA LEU A 119 -13.52 22.88 18.33
C LEU A 119 -12.46 23.73 19.03
N MET A 120 -11.20 23.62 18.60
CA MET A 120 -10.10 24.43 19.12
C MET A 120 -10.27 25.92 18.81
N TRP A 121 -10.69 26.26 17.58
CA TRP A 121 -11.02 27.63 17.17
C TRP A 121 -12.16 28.23 18.02
N VAL A 122 -13.24 27.47 18.24
CA VAL A 122 -14.40 27.90 19.04
C VAL A 122 -14.03 28.07 20.52
N ALA A 123 -13.26 27.14 21.07
CA ALA A 123 -12.78 27.22 22.46
C ALA A 123 -11.90 28.46 22.66
N TRP A 124 -10.96 28.72 21.75
CA TRP A 124 -10.10 29.89 21.78
C TRP A 124 -10.89 31.20 21.67
N ALA A 125 -11.83 31.30 20.72
CA ALA A 125 -12.70 32.46 20.60
C ALA A 125 -13.56 32.71 21.85
N SER A 126 -13.96 31.66 22.56
CA SER A 126 -14.77 31.75 23.78
C SER A 126 -13.95 32.24 24.98
N VAL A 127 -12.68 31.84 25.09
CA VAL A 127 -11.73 32.38 26.08
C VAL A 127 -11.45 33.86 25.81
N SER A 128 -11.19 34.23 24.55
CA SER A 128 -10.94 35.63 24.17
C SER A 128 -12.13 36.55 24.44
N ARG A 129 -13.35 36.00 24.50
CA ARG A 129 -14.58 36.72 24.88
C ARG A 129 -14.89 36.65 26.39
N GLY A 130 -14.00 36.11 27.21
CA GLY A 130 -14.18 35.96 28.66
C GLY A 130 -15.26 34.97 29.09
N LYS A 131 -15.79 34.15 28.16
CA LYS A 131 -16.88 33.20 28.42
C LYS A 131 -16.39 31.85 28.94
N LEU A 132 -15.09 31.57 28.79
CA LEU A 132 -14.47 30.30 29.17
C LEU A 132 -13.18 30.58 29.95
N GLY A 133 -12.94 29.83 31.03
CA GLY A 133 -11.72 29.93 31.81
C GLY A 133 -10.51 29.36 31.05
N ARG A 134 -9.34 30.01 31.18
CA ARG A 134 -8.09 29.62 30.51
C ARG A 134 -7.66 28.18 30.82
N SER A 135 -7.90 27.72 32.05
CA SER A 135 -7.62 26.34 32.49
C SER A 135 -8.49 25.29 31.78
N THR A 136 -9.70 25.64 31.36
CA THR A 136 -10.57 24.75 30.58
C THR A 136 -10.08 24.61 29.15
N LEU A 137 -9.55 25.69 28.57
CA LEU A 137 -8.93 25.66 27.25
C LEU A 137 -7.64 24.82 27.26
N GLU A 138 -6.80 24.96 28.28
CA GLU A 138 -5.58 24.13 28.42
C GLU A 138 -5.91 22.64 28.50
N ARG A 139 -6.98 22.26 29.23
CA ARG A 139 -7.46 20.87 29.27
C ARG A 139 -7.97 20.38 27.91
N LEU A 140 -8.74 21.19 27.21
CA LEU A 140 -9.26 20.84 25.88
C LEU A 140 -8.14 20.72 24.84
N VAL A 141 -7.17 21.64 24.84
CA VAL A 141 -5.99 21.59 23.98
C VAL A 141 -5.20 20.31 24.25
N SER A 142 -4.92 20.00 25.52
CA SER A 142 -4.20 18.77 25.88
C SER A 142 -4.90 17.50 25.40
N HIS A 143 -6.23 17.44 25.52
CA HIS A 143 -7.01 16.28 25.07
C HIS A 143 -7.07 16.17 23.54
N CYS A 144 -7.19 17.29 22.83
CA CYS A 144 -7.12 17.33 21.37
C CYS A 144 -5.73 16.94 20.85
N GLU A 145 -4.65 17.40 21.49
CA GLU A 145 -3.28 17.04 21.14
C GLU A 145 -3.01 15.54 21.35
N GLU A 146 -3.52 14.95 22.44
CA GLU A 146 -3.44 13.52 22.70
C GLU A 146 -4.22 12.71 21.66
N SER A 147 -5.46 13.13 21.35
CA SER A 147 -6.28 12.51 20.31
C SER A 147 -5.64 12.59 18.92
N LEU A 148 -5.03 13.73 18.57
CA LEU A 148 -4.29 13.89 17.31
C LEU A 148 -3.01 13.04 17.28
N ARG A 149 -2.35 12.86 18.42
CA ARG A 149 -1.16 12.02 18.54
C ARG A 149 -1.51 10.55 18.37
N ASP A 150 -2.61 10.08 18.94
CA ASP A 150 -3.10 8.71 18.77
C ASP A 150 -3.62 8.48 17.35
N LEU A 151 -4.28 9.48 16.74
CA LEU A 151 -4.65 9.43 15.32
C LEU A 151 -3.42 9.34 14.41
N ARG A 152 -2.37 10.11 14.70
CA ARG A 152 -1.09 10.05 13.98
C ARG A 152 -0.42 8.69 14.20
N ARG A 153 -0.48 8.11 15.40
CA ARG A 153 0.02 6.75 15.66
C ARG A 153 -0.80 5.69 14.95
N TYR A 154 -2.09 5.91 14.71
CA TYR A 154 -2.90 4.99 13.91
C TYR A 154 -2.52 5.06 12.41
N THR A 155 -2.16 6.24 11.90
CA THR A 155 -1.70 6.39 10.50
C THR A 155 -0.25 5.98 10.27
N THR A 156 0.62 6.18 11.27
CA THR A 156 2.09 5.90 11.18
C THR A 156 2.51 4.61 11.88
N GLY A 157 1.69 4.11 12.79
CA GLY A 157 1.97 2.87 13.51
C GLY A 157 1.67 1.70 12.60
N HIS A 158 2.73 1.11 12.04
CA HIS A 158 3.10 -0.32 11.94
C HIS A 158 1.99 -1.40 11.90
N GLY A 159 0.76 -1.03 11.57
CA GLY A 159 -0.41 -1.90 11.50
C GLY A 159 -0.29 -2.72 10.23
N ALA A 160 0.26 -3.91 10.42
CA ALA A 160 0.62 -4.90 9.42
C ALA A 160 1.67 -4.37 8.42
N ILE A 161 2.95 -4.53 8.80
CA ILE A 161 3.96 -4.85 7.79
C ILE A 161 3.49 -6.19 7.24
N LEU A 162 2.65 -6.14 6.21
CA LEU A 162 2.25 -7.35 5.53
C LEU A 162 3.54 -7.88 4.92
N SER A 163 4.00 -9.05 5.38
CA SER A 163 5.02 -9.75 4.61
C SER A 163 4.41 -10.01 3.24
N LEU A 164 5.17 -9.83 2.16
CA LEU A 164 4.70 -10.24 0.84
C LEU A 164 4.25 -11.70 0.82
N ARG A 165 4.83 -12.53 1.68
CA ARG A 165 4.41 -13.92 1.87
C ARG A 165 2.95 -14.01 2.36
N ASP A 166 2.51 -13.12 3.24
CA ASP A 166 1.12 -13.05 3.73
C ASP A 166 0.18 -12.48 2.66
N VAL A 167 0.68 -11.56 1.83
CA VAL A 167 -0.08 -10.96 0.72
C VAL A 167 -0.28 -11.94 -0.44
N LEU A 168 0.73 -12.75 -0.76
CA LEU A 168 0.72 -13.65 -1.91
C LEU A 168 0.11 -15.01 -1.59
N ASN A 169 0.24 -15.53 -0.37
CA ASN A 169 -0.34 -16.83 0.03
C ASN A 169 -1.75 -16.73 0.65
N GLY A 170 -2.32 -15.53 0.78
CA GLY A 170 -3.64 -15.26 1.36
C GLY A 170 -4.72 -14.87 0.37
#